data_AF-A0A923YLJ7-F1
#
_entry.id   AF-A0A923YLJ7-F1
#
_cell.length_a   1.000
_cell.length_b   1.000
_cell.length_c   1.000
_cell.angle_alpha   90.00
_cell.angle_beta   90.00
_cell.angle_gamma   90.00
#
_symmetry.space_group_name_H-M   'P 1'
#
loop_
_entity.id
_entity.type
_entity.pdbx_description
1 polymer ?
#
loop_
_entity_poly.entity_id
_entity_poly.type
_entity_poly.pdbx_seq_one_letter_code
_entity_poly.pdbx_strand_id
1 'polypeptide(L)'
;MDSDDYQTEFTSYLLCGCYEPVYMTIDEKGNSLWHESNKKWKHFSEDMEMVPVDENILKVSTEYRRPEYTIGQFVNISKSQIRGYPTWVQDVGYLDCRGCKGKMNFVGQIDMEEVEEYGEGMYYFHHCPDCKTTGANYPQT
;
A
#
# COMPACT_ATOMS: atom_id res chain seq x y z
N MET A 1 -26.42 18.71 -8.76
CA MET A 1 -25.84 17.59 -9.53
C MET A 1 -24.89 16.92 -8.58
N ASP A 2 -25.43 16.01 -7.79
CA ASP A 2 -24.67 15.23 -6.82
C ASP A 2 -23.71 14.34 -7.59
N SER A 3 -22.43 14.70 -7.59
CA SER A 3 -21.38 13.75 -7.90
C SER A 3 -21.35 12.79 -6.72
N ASP A 4 -21.93 11.60 -6.90
CA ASP A 4 -21.63 10.48 -6.03
C ASP A 4 -20.10 10.38 -5.98
N ASP A 5 -19.51 10.78 -4.84
CA ASP A 5 -18.08 10.67 -4.59
C ASP A 5 -17.74 9.19 -4.63
N TYR A 6 -17.18 8.72 -5.74
CA TYR A 6 -16.64 7.38 -5.88
C TYR A 6 -15.46 7.24 -4.91
N GLN A 7 -15.74 6.90 -3.66
CA GLN A 7 -14.74 6.49 -2.70
C GLN A 7 -14.30 5.07 -3.05
N THR A 8 -13.03 4.92 -3.45
CA THR A 8 -12.42 3.61 -3.66
C THR A 8 -11.69 3.22 -2.39
N GLU A 9 -12.16 2.18 -1.71
CA GLU A 9 -11.52 1.66 -0.51
C GLU A 9 -10.37 0.71 -0.89
N PHE A 10 -9.18 1.00 -0.39
CA PHE A 10 -8.01 0.12 -0.53
C PHE A 10 -7.83 -0.67 0.76
N THR A 11 -8.20 -1.95 0.73
CA THR A 11 -7.91 -2.88 1.82
C THR A 11 -6.73 -3.76 1.41
N SER A 12 -5.80 -4.00 2.33
CA SER A 12 -4.70 -4.95 2.12
C SER A 12 -4.41 -5.73 3.39
N TYR A 13 -3.92 -6.96 3.24
CA TYR A 13 -3.43 -7.77 4.35
C TYR A 13 -1.93 -7.53 4.53
N LEU A 14 -1.57 -6.50 5.29
CA LEU A 14 -0.19 -6.06 5.51
C LEU A 14 0.71 -7.21 5.95
N LEU A 15 0.21 -8.06 6.84
CA LEU A 15 0.96 -9.18 7.41
C LEU A 15 1.33 -10.27 6.38
N CYS A 16 0.50 -10.49 5.36
CA CYS A 16 0.88 -11.31 4.22
C CYS A 16 1.79 -10.52 3.25
N GLY A 17 1.52 -9.22 3.11
CA GLY A 17 2.24 -8.29 2.24
C GLY A 17 3.70 -8.07 2.63
N CYS A 18 4.06 -8.38 3.89
CA CYS A 18 5.43 -8.20 4.38
C CYS A 18 6.43 -9.17 3.74
N TYR A 19 5.99 -10.34 3.26
CA TYR A 19 6.87 -11.38 2.71
C TYR A 19 6.68 -11.60 1.20
N GLU A 20 5.47 -11.46 0.66
CA GLU A 20 5.20 -11.55 -0.78
C GLU A 20 4.16 -10.47 -1.16
N PRO A 21 4.17 -9.95 -2.40
CA PRO A 21 3.15 -9.00 -2.82
C PRO A 21 1.74 -9.61 -2.75
N VAL A 22 0.82 -8.90 -2.11
CA VAL A 22 -0.60 -9.25 -1.97
C VAL A 22 -1.43 -8.44 -2.94
N TYR A 23 -2.39 -9.07 -3.61
CA TYR A 23 -3.26 -8.44 -4.59
C TYR A 23 -4.72 -8.52 -4.18
N MET A 24 -5.49 -7.48 -4.45
CA MET A 24 -6.95 -7.48 -4.30
C MET A 24 -7.61 -7.08 -5.61
N THR A 25 -8.86 -7.46 -5.80
CA THR A 25 -9.71 -6.99 -6.90
C THR A 25 -10.82 -6.13 -6.34
N ILE A 26 -11.18 -5.06 -7.05
CA ILE A 26 -12.26 -4.16 -6.67
C ILE A 26 -13.52 -4.56 -7.43
N ASP A 27 -14.60 -4.85 -6.72
CA ASP A 27 -15.90 -5.18 -7.32
C ASP A 27 -16.62 -3.94 -7.87
N GLU A 28 -17.79 -4.12 -8.47
CA GLU A 28 -18.58 -3.00 -9.03
C GLU A 28 -19.08 -1.99 -7.97
N LYS A 29 -19.09 -2.40 -6.71
CA LYS A 29 -19.51 -1.57 -5.57
C LYS A 29 -18.33 -0.90 -4.86
N GLY A 30 -17.10 -1.13 -5.32
CA GLY A 30 -15.90 -0.58 -4.71
C GLY A 30 -15.30 -1.42 -3.58
N ASN A 31 -15.84 -2.61 -3.30
CA ASN A 31 -15.32 -3.47 -2.23
C ASN A 31 -14.03 -4.19 -2.68
N SER A 32 -13.09 -4.32 -1.74
CA SER A 32 -11.87 -5.10 -1.93
C SER A 32 -12.12 -6.59 -1.71
N LEU A 33 -11.79 -7.42 -2.71
CA LEU A 33 -11.88 -8.88 -2.68
C LEU A 33 -10.50 -9.51 -2.83
N TRP A 34 -10.25 -10.60 -2.11
CA TRP A 34 -8.98 -11.33 -2.19
C TRP A 34 -8.73 -11.88 -3.60
N HIS A 35 -7.59 -11.56 -4.20
CA HIS A 35 -7.25 -12.09 -5.53
C HIS A 35 -6.81 -13.55 -5.44
N GLU A 36 -7.33 -14.39 -6.35
CA GLU A 36 -7.03 -15.82 -6.44
C GLU A 36 -5.54 -16.18 -6.63
N SER A 37 -4.72 -15.23 -7.09
CA SER A 37 -3.30 -15.46 -7.35
C SER A 37 -2.45 -15.39 -6.08
N ASN A 38 -3.01 -14.84 -5.00
CA ASN A 38 -2.28 -14.74 -3.74
C ASN A 38 -2.10 -16.14 -3.13
N LYS A 39 -0.89 -16.42 -2.68
CA LYS A 39 -0.64 -17.62 -1.88
C LYS A 39 -1.12 -17.36 -0.46
N LYS A 40 -1.95 -18.26 0.07
CA LYS A 40 -2.21 -18.30 1.51
C LYS A 40 -1.03 -18.99 2.19
N TRP A 41 -0.32 -18.29 3.06
CA TRP A 41 0.73 -18.92 3.84
C TRP A 41 0.13 -19.81 4.94
N LYS A 42 0.62 -21.04 5.00
CA LYS A 42 0.17 -22.07 5.97
C LYS A 42 0.80 -21.94 7.35
N HIS A 43 1.66 -20.94 7.57
CA HIS A 43 2.46 -20.81 8.80
C HIS A 43 2.01 -19.67 9.71
N PHE A 44 1.00 -18.89 9.32
CA PHE A 44 0.34 -18.02 10.26
C PHE A 44 -0.63 -18.86 11.08
N SER A 45 -0.35 -18.96 12.38
CA SER A 45 -1.34 -19.43 13.35
C SER A 45 -2.53 -18.46 13.32
N GLU A 46 -3.74 -18.99 13.45
CA GLU A 46 -4.96 -18.18 13.61
C GLU A 46 -4.89 -17.25 14.85
N ASP A 47 -3.93 -17.52 15.74
CA ASP A 47 -3.68 -16.81 17.00
C ASP A 47 -2.78 -15.56 16.85
N MET A 48 -2.43 -15.15 15.63
CA MET A 48 -1.68 -13.91 15.44
C MET A 48 -2.60 -12.71 15.67
N GLU A 49 -2.48 -12.12 16.86
CA GLU A 49 -3.27 -10.96 17.25
C GLU A 49 -2.81 -9.74 16.45
N MET A 50 -3.71 -9.21 15.62
CA MET A 50 -3.50 -7.93 14.96
C MET A 50 -3.51 -6.84 16.03
N VAL A 51 -2.37 -6.19 16.25
CA VAL A 51 -2.32 -5.02 17.14
C VAL A 51 -3.18 -3.93 16.51
N PRO A 52 -4.20 -3.42 17.21
CA PRO A 52 -5.02 -2.32 16.69
C PRO A 52 -4.15 -1.08 16.53
N VAL A 53 -4.12 -0.54 15.31
CA VAL A 53 -3.45 0.72 15.00
C VAL A 53 -4.40 1.87 15.34
N ASP A 54 -3.90 2.96 15.94
CA ASP A 54 -4.68 4.18 16.14
C ASP A 54 -5.04 4.80 14.78
N GLU A 55 -6.33 4.92 14.50
CA GLU A 55 -6.86 5.50 13.26
C GLU A 55 -6.42 6.96 13.03
N ASN A 56 -5.96 7.66 14.08
CA ASN A 56 -5.50 9.05 14.00
C ASN A 56 -3.98 9.22 13.86
N ILE A 57 -3.24 8.12 13.73
CA ILE A 57 -1.77 8.13 13.70
C ILE A 57 -1.22 8.86 12.47
N LEU A 58 -1.90 8.72 11.33
CA LEU A 58 -1.59 9.44 10.10
C LEU A 58 -2.71 10.45 9.78
N LYS A 59 -2.31 11.63 9.29
CA LYS A 59 -3.23 12.68 8.88
C LYS A 59 -2.86 13.20 7.50
N VAL A 60 -3.88 13.55 6.73
CA VAL A 60 -3.67 14.19 5.42
C VAL A 60 -3.01 15.55 5.62
N SER A 61 -1.85 15.73 4.99
CA SER A 61 -1.14 17.02 4.98
C SER A 61 -1.95 18.09 4.27
N THR A 62 -1.89 19.33 4.78
CA THR A 62 -2.44 20.51 4.10
C THR A 62 -1.52 21.02 2.98
N GLU A 63 -0.29 20.50 2.89
CA GLU A 63 0.70 20.86 1.89
C GLU A 63 0.99 19.70 0.93
N TYR A 64 1.17 20.04 -0.35
CA TYR A 64 1.62 19.08 -1.36
C TYR A 64 3.09 18.68 -1.13
N ARG A 65 3.36 17.38 -1.24
CA ARG A 65 4.73 16.85 -1.19
C ARG A 65 5.48 17.29 -2.46
N ARG A 66 6.65 17.90 -2.29
CA ARG A 66 7.48 18.35 -3.40
C ARG A 66 8.26 17.17 -4.02
N PRO A 67 8.61 17.21 -5.32
CA PRO A 67 9.37 16.14 -5.96
C PRO A 67 10.73 15.87 -5.32
N GLU A 68 11.37 16.89 -4.75
CA GLU A 68 12.66 16.74 -4.04
C GLU A 68 12.55 15.82 -2.81
N TYR A 69 11.34 15.56 -2.30
CA TYR A 69 11.12 14.70 -1.16
C TYR A 69 11.04 13.20 -1.50
N THR A 70 11.31 12.85 -2.76
CA THR A 70 11.54 11.46 -3.20
C THR A 70 12.82 10.86 -2.64
N ILE A 71 13.78 11.70 -2.25
CA ILE A 71 15.00 11.27 -1.55
C ILE A 71 14.78 11.14 -0.03
N GLY A 72 13.60 10.68 0.39
CA GLY A 72 13.12 10.71 1.77
C GLY A 72 14.08 10.15 2.83
N GLN A 73 14.99 9.24 2.46
CA GLN A 73 16.05 8.73 3.34
C GLN A 73 17.07 9.80 3.80
N PHE A 74 17.18 10.93 3.11
CA PHE A 74 18.16 11.99 3.38
C PHE A 74 17.53 13.28 3.91
N VAL A 75 16.22 13.31 4.13
CA VAL A 75 15.47 14.50 4.57
C VAL A 75 14.54 14.15 5.72
N ASN A 76 14.44 15.05 6.71
CA ASN A 76 13.59 14.83 7.88
C ASN A 76 12.13 15.25 7.59
N ILE A 77 11.40 14.36 6.92
CA ILE A 77 9.99 14.51 6.56
C ILE A 77 9.27 13.18 6.79
N SER A 78 7.94 13.23 6.89
CA SER A 78 7.17 11.98 6.89
C SER A 78 7.38 11.22 5.58
N LYS A 79 7.54 9.90 5.67
CA LYS A 79 7.69 9.02 4.52
C LYS A 79 6.35 8.43 4.09
N SER A 80 5.32 8.41 4.94
CA SER A 80 3.96 8.06 4.51
C SER A 80 3.36 9.12 3.58
N GLN A 81 2.70 8.67 2.52
CA GLN A 81 2.05 9.57 1.56
C GLN A 81 1.00 8.86 0.71
N ILE A 82 0.04 9.64 0.21
CA ILE A 82 -0.86 9.24 -0.86
C ILE A 82 -0.46 10.01 -2.13
N ARG A 83 -0.34 9.29 -3.24
CA ARG A 83 0.08 9.80 -4.57
C ARG A 83 1.46 10.44 -4.52
N GLY A 84 1.80 11.17 -5.58
CA GLY A 84 3.13 11.71 -5.80
C GLY A 84 4.09 10.66 -6.34
N TYR A 85 5.37 10.90 -6.12
CA TYR A 85 6.42 9.96 -6.49
C TYR A 85 6.83 9.14 -5.27
N PRO A 86 6.96 7.81 -5.41
CA PRO A 86 7.39 6.95 -4.32
C PRO A 86 8.81 7.30 -3.86
N THR A 87 9.04 7.17 -2.55
CA THR A 87 10.39 7.15 -1.99
C THR A 87 10.83 5.70 -1.98
N TRP A 88 11.48 5.25 -3.05
CA TRP A 88 11.94 3.88 -3.14
C TRP A 88 13.05 3.60 -2.13
N VAL A 89 12.83 2.59 -1.30
CA VAL A 89 13.87 1.98 -0.48
C VAL A 89 14.38 0.76 -1.23
N GLN A 90 15.65 0.79 -1.63
CA GLN A 90 16.34 -0.24 -2.41
C GLN A 90 15.86 -0.33 -3.89
N ASP A 91 16.18 -1.42 -4.59
CA ASP A 91 15.84 -1.69 -6.00
C ASP A 91 14.38 -2.15 -6.17
N VAL A 92 13.46 -1.39 -5.58
CA VAL A 92 12.03 -1.66 -5.67
C VAL A 92 11.43 -0.87 -6.82
N GLY A 93 10.45 -1.49 -7.45
CA GLY A 93 9.78 -0.92 -8.61
C GLY A 93 8.29 -1.17 -8.56
N TYR A 94 7.60 -0.62 -9.57
CA TYR A 94 6.18 -0.82 -9.74
C TYR A 94 5.84 -2.30 -9.93
N LEU A 95 4.83 -2.76 -9.17
CA LEU A 95 4.28 -4.11 -9.30
C LEU A 95 3.69 -4.34 -10.68
N ASP A 96 3.76 -5.59 -11.15
CA ASP A 96 3.05 -6.03 -12.35
C ASP A 96 1.63 -6.47 -11.99
N CYS A 97 0.66 -6.02 -12.77
CA CYS A 97 -0.73 -6.43 -12.58
C CYS A 97 -0.91 -7.93 -12.84
N ARG A 98 -1.62 -8.62 -11.96
CA ARG A 98 -1.88 -10.06 -12.13
C ARG A 98 -2.82 -10.37 -13.30
N GLY A 99 -3.68 -9.44 -13.69
CA GLY A 99 -4.55 -9.52 -14.87
C GLY A 99 -3.81 -9.23 -16.18
N CYS A 100 -3.48 -7.96 -16.45
CA CYS A 100 -2.92 -7.53 -17.74
C CYS A 100 -1.39 -7.65 -17.86
N LYS A 101 -0.67 -7.95 -16.78
CA LYS A 101 0.81 -7.98 -16.71
C LYS A 101 1.52 -6.64 -16.94
N GLY A 102 0.78 -5.55 -17.13
CA GLY A 102 1.33 -4.20 -17.19
C GLY A 102 1.77 -3.68 -15.82
N LYS A 103 2.63 -2.66 -15.82
CA LYS A 103 3.06 -1.98 -14.58
C LYS A 103 1.88 -1.23 -13.96
N MET A 104 1.70 -1.42 -12.66
CA MET A 104 0.64 -0.80 -11.87
C MET A 104 1.05 0.62 -11.44
N ASN A 105 0.07 1.52 -11.29
CA ASN A 105 0.32 2.87 -10.82
C ASN A 105 0.55 2.88 -9.31
N PHE A 106 1.46 3.74 -8.84
CA PHE A 106 1.64 4.00 -7.41
C PHE A 106 0.44 4.78 -6.85
N VAL A 107 -0.07 4.32 -5.71
CA VAL A 107 -1.20 4.93 -4.99
C VAL A 107 -0.72 5.63 -3.73
N GLY A 108 0.25 5.05 -3.03
CA GLY A 108 0.76 5.59 -1.78
C GLY A 108 1.73 4.65 -1.11
N GLN A 109 2.30 5.11 -0.01
CA GLN A 109 3.19 4.33 0.83
C GLN A 109 2.94 4.65 2.30
N ILE A 110 3.24 3.69 3.17
CA ILE A 110 3.18 3.84 4.61
C ILE A 110 4.52 3.37 5.17
N ASP A 111 5.15 4.23 5.97
CA ASP A 111 6.33 3.91 6.76
C ASP A 111 5.89 3.38 8.12
N MET A 112 6.28 2.15 8.44
CA MET A 112 5.82 1.50 9.67
C MET A 112 6.46 2.11 10.92
N GLU A 113 7.62 2.78 10.80
CA GLU A 113 8.22 3.56 11.89
C GLU A 113 7.29 4.70 12.36
N GLU A 114 6.37 5.14 11.50
CA GLU A 114 5.37 6.18 11.82
C GLU A 114 4.08 5.59 12.39
N VAL A 115 3.90 4.27 12.33
CA VAL A 115 2.65 3.57 12.68
C VAL A 115 2.79 2.78 14.00
N GLU A 116 3.98 2.25 14.29
CA GLU A 116 4.23 1.44 15.48
C GLU A 116 5.61 1.77 16.07
N GLU A 117 5.74 1.75 17.41
CA GLU A 117 6.98 2.10 18.12
C GLU A 117 8.21 1.31 17.65
N TYR A 118 8.00 0.08 17.21
CA TYR A 118 9.03 -0.81 16.66
C TYR A 118 8.71 -1.22 15.21
N GLY A 119 7.87 -0.45 14.52
CA GLY A 119 7.53 -0.71 13.13
C GLY A 119 8.74 -0.49 12.24
N GLU A 120 8.96 -1.41 11.31
CA GLU A 120 10.08 -1.33 10.36
C GLU A 120 9.57 -1.35 8.92
N GLY A 121 10.36 -0.75 8.05
CA GLY A 121 10.19 -0.77 6.60
C GLY A 121 8.95 -0.06 6.07
N MET A 122 8.67 -0.29 4.79
CA MET A 122 7.70 0.49 4.03
C MET A 122 6.80 -0.40 3.18
N TYR A 123 5.50 -0.17 3.29
CA TYR A 123 4.52 -0.69 2.35
C TYR A 123 4.34 0.27 1.19
N TYR A 124 4.29 -0.27 -0.03
CA TYR A 124 3.91 0.46 -1.23
C TYR A 124 2.62 -0.11 -1.78
N PHE A 125 1.69 0.78 -2.13
CA PHE A 125 0.37 0.43 -2.63
C PHE A 125 0.24 0.83 -4.09
N HIS A 126 -0.39 -0.04 -4.86
CA HIS A 126 -0.47 0.03 -6.30
C HIS A 126 -1.89 -0.23 -6.81
N HIS A 127 -2.23 0.35 -7.96
CA HIS A 127 -3.51 0.15 -8.64
C HIS A 127 -3.34 -0.01 -10.15
N CYS A 128 -4.01 -1.00 -10.72
CA CYS A 128 -4.17 -1.18 -12.16
C CYS A 128 -5.56 -0.67 -12.57
N PRO A 129 -5.66 0.47 -13.29
CA PRO A 129 -6.95 1.03 -13.68
C PRO A 129 -7.72 0.14 -14.66
N ASP A 130 -7.02 -0.61 -15.50
CA ASP A 130 -7.65 -1.45 -16.53
C ASP A 130 -8.28 -2.73 -15.94
N CYS A 131 -7.65 -3.30 -14.91
CA CYS A 131 -8.07 -4.57 -14.31
C CYS A 131 -8.79 -4.42 -12.97
N LYS A 132 -8.98 -3.18 -12.47
CA LYS A 132 -9.54 -2.92 -11.13
C LYS A 132 -8.84 -3.74 -10.04
N THR A 133 -7.53 -3.88 -10.17
CA THR A 133 -6.71 -4.70 -9.27
C THR A 133 -5.82 -3.78 -8.45
N THR A 134 -5.70 -4.05 -7.17
CA THR A 134 -4.76 -3.37 -6.27
C THR A 134 -3.67 -4.35 -5.85
N GLY A 135 -2.52 -3.80 -5.46
CA GLY A 135 -1.38 -4.59 -5.00
C GLY A 135 -0.68 -3.85 -3.87
N ALA A 136 -0.18 -4.60 -2.90
CA ALA A 136 0.69 -4.08 -1.85
C ALA A 136 1.95 -4.94 -1.79
N ASN A 137 3.10 -4.31 -1.65
CA ASN A 137 4.36 -4.99 -1.40
C ASN A 137 5.17 -4.28 -0.33
N TYR A 138 5.92 -5.10 0.40
CA TYR A 138 6.89 -4.68 1.37
C TYR A 138 8.25 -5.25 0.95
N PRO A 139 9.19 -4.40 0.54
CA PRO A 139 10.51 -4.86 0.16
C PRO A 139 11.27 -5.42 1.37
N GLN A 140 11.65 -6.70 1.29
CA GLN A 140 12.62 -7.32 2.20
C GLN A 140 13.95 -7.45 1.47
N THR A 141 15.05 -7.27 2.20
CA THR A 141 16.44 -7.44 1.74
C THR A 141 16.71 -8.80 1.10
#